data_AF-A0A935VZG4-F1
#
_entry.id   AF-A0A935VZG4-F1
#
_cell.length_a   1.000
_cell.length_b   1.000
_cell.length_c   1.000
_cell.angle_alpha   90.00
_cell.angle_beta   90.00
_cell.angle_gamma   90.00
#
_symmetry.space_group_name_H-M   'P 1'
#
loop_
_entity.id
_entity.type
_entity.pdbx_description
1 polymer ?
#
loop_
_entity_poly.entity_id
_entity_poly.type
_entity_poly.pdbx_seq_one_letter_code
_entity_poly.pdbx_strand_id
1 'polypeptide(L)'
;MAGKCTKRSRGFTLIELMIVVAIIGVLASVAIPSFINYQLSSKRTEAYANLSALAKAQKSYFAEYNTFVPALSEPGFTLGSVAPTTTTRSKVPLETAFAAVGWVPDGDVFFDYDTATPGNSGSGTCTCVDACFTAAAYGDLDGDGSISALVFAHPDALGQYCESTMVGFAPPLNTAGSRMLDEVARIPMGIADDF
;
A
#
# COMPACT_ATOMS: atom_id res chain seq x y z
N MET A 1 -72.89 6.35 16.29
CA MET A 1 -71.91 7.37 16.74
C MET A 1 -70.54 6.72 16.80
N ALA A 2 -69.66 7.00 15.84
CA ALA A 2 -68.30 6.43 15.81
C ALA A 2 -67.31 7.46 16.38
N GLY A 3 -66.70 7.13 17.53
CA GLY A 3 -65.72 7.98 18.20
C GLY A 3 -64.42 8.07 17.39
N LYS A 4 -64.06 9.28 16.94
CA LYS A 4 -62.82 9.55 16.21
C LYS A 4 -61.67 9.64 17.22
N CYS A 5 -60.82 8.62 17.25
CA CYS A 5 -59.65 8.58 18.13
C CYS A 5 -58.53 9.44 17.54
N THR A 6 -58.35 10.65 18.06
CA THR A 6 -57.28 11.57 17.65
C THR A 6 -55.95 11.12 18.27
N LYS A 7 -55.02 10.61 17.46
CA LYS A 7 -53.64 10.36 17.89
C LYS A 7 -53.00 11.69 18.30
N ARG A 8 -52.61 11.83 19.57
CA ARG A 8 -51.80 12.96 20.03
C ARG A 8 -50.40 12.85 19.43
N SER A 9 -50.00 13.83 18.62
CA SER A 9 -48.61 14.03 18.24
C SER A 9 -47.83 14.46 19.49
N ARG A 10 -46.86 13.64 19.91
CA ARG A 10 -45.87 14.03 20.93
C ARG A 10 -44.67 14.61 20.20
N GLY A 11 -44.40 15.90 20.41
CA GLY A 11 -43.17 16.54 19.93
C GLY A 11 -42.01 16.23 20.87
N PHE A 12 -40.80 16.09 20.32
CA PHE A 12 -39.56 16.02 21.09
C PHE A 12 -39.29 17.35 21.80
N THR A 13 -38.77 17.29 23.02
CA THR A 13 -38.34 18.48 23.75
C THR A 13 -36.93 18.91 23.30
N LEU A 14 -36.65 20.21 23.32
CA LEU A 14 -35.30 20.73 23.02
C LEU A 14 -34.25 20.17 23.98
N ILE A 15 -34.63 19.93 25.24
CA ILE A 15 -33.73 19.37 26.25
C ILE A 15 -33.38 17.90 26.00
N GLU A 16 -34.34 17.09 25.51
CA GLU A 16 -34.05 15.71 25.08
C GLU A 16 -33.00 15.71 23.97
N LEU A 17 -33.14 16.61 23.00
CA LEU A 17 -32.18 16.69 21.89
C LEU A 17 -30.80 17.16 22.37
N MET A 18 -30.72 18.11 23.31
CA MET A 18 -29.45 18.58 23.86
C MET A 18 -28.66 17.47 24.58
N ILE A 19 -29.33 16.65 25.39
CA ILE A 19 -28.67 15.54 26.10
C ILE A 19 -28.18 14.49 25.10
N VAL A 20 -28.97 14.18 24.07
CA VAL A 20 -28.58 13.22 23.03
C VAL A 20 -27.33 13.69 22.28
N VAL A 21 -27.27 14.95 21.86
CA VAL A 21 -26.07 15.49 21.17
C VAL A 21 -24.85 15.52 22.10
N ALA A 22 -25.05 15.83 23.39
CA ALA A 22 -23.96 15.79 24.37
C ALA A 22 -23.36 14.38 24.54
N ILE A 23 -24.21 13.35 24.64
CA ILE A 23 -23.76 11.95 24.74
C ILE A 23 -23.05 11.51 23.45
N ILE A 24 -23.62 11.81 22.27
CA ILE A 24 -23.00 11.48 20.98
C ILE A 24 -21.64 12.19 20.84
N GLY A 25 -21.50 13.44 21.31
CA GLY A 25 -20.24 14.17 21.28
C GLY A 25 -19.13 13.50 22.09
N VAL A 26 -19.46 12.99 23.29
CA VAL A 26 -18.49 12.25 24.13
C VAL A 26 -18.11 10.91 23.50
N LEU A 27 -19.06 10.19 22.91
CA LEU A 27 -18.75 8.93 22.23
C LEU A 27 -17.90 9.14 20.97
N ALA A 28 -18.22 10.17 20.19
CA ALA A 28 -17.51 10.49 18.94
C ALA A 28 -16.05 10.88 19.19
N SER A 29 -15.74 11.63 20.26
CA SER A 29 -14.38 12.08 20.55
C SER A 29 -13.39 10.93 20.80
N VAL A 30 -13.86 9.80 21.33
CA VAL A 30 -13.04 8.60 21.55
C VAL A 30 -13.09 7.66 20.33
N ALA A 31 -14.26 7.53 19.69
CA ALA A 31 -14.45 6.58 18.60
C ALA A 31 -13.75 6.99 17.29
N ILE A 32 -13.78 8.28 16.93
CA ILE A 32 -13.21 8.78 15.67
C ILE A 32 -11.70 8.48 15.54
N PRO A 33 -10.82 8.85 16.48
CA PRO A 33 -9.39 8.58 16.33
C PRO A 33 -9.08 7.07 16.29
N SER A 34 -9.80 6.26 17.07
CA SER A 34 -9.64 4.81 17.05
C SER A 34 -10.04 4.20 15.70
N PHE A 35 -11.11 4.69 15.08
CA PHE A 35 -11.56 4.21 13.77
C PHE A 35 -10.57 4.58 12.65
N ILE A 36 -9.99 5.78 12.70
CA ILE A 36 -8.96 6.20 11.73
C ILE A 36 -7.75 5.26 11.83
N ASN A 37 -7.23 5.01 13.03
CA ASN A 37 -6.10 4.09 13.22
C ASN A 37 -6.40 2.66 12.73
N TYR A 38 -7.63 2.18 12.91
CA TYR A 38 -8.05 0.88 12.40
C TYR A 38 -8.04 0.82 10.86
N GLN A 39 -8.50 1.88 10.20
CA GLN A 39 -8.42 1.97 8.73
C GLN A 39 -6.96 2.00 8.25
N LEU A 40 -6.10 2.80 8.89
CA LEU A 40 -4.67 2.88 8.54
C LEU A 40 -3.98 1.52 8.66
N SER A 41 -4.23 0.81 9.78
CA SER A 41 -3.68 -0.54 9.99
C SER A 41 -4.17 -1.54 8.94
N SER A 42 -5.44 -1.45 8.56
CA SER A 42 -6.03 -2.32 7.51
C SER A 42 -5.35 -2.09 6.16
N LYS A 43 -5.14 -0.82 5.77
CA LYS A 43 -4.41 -0.44 4.54
C LYS A 43 -2.97 -0.96 4.55
N ARG A 44 -2.23 -0.81 5.66
CA ARG A 44 -0.86 -1.34 5.79
C ARG A 44 -0.82 -2.86 5.67
N THR A 45 -1.80 -3.55 6.25
CA THR A 45 -1.90 -5.02 6.19
C THR A 45 -2.15 -5.51 4.77
N GLU A 46 -3.01 -4.83 4.01
CA GLU A 46 -3.23 -5.10 2.58
C GLU A 46 -1.94 -4.94 1.77
N ALA A 47 -1.24 -3.82 1.95
CA ALA A 47 0.03 -3.57 1.27
C ALA A 47 1.07 -4.66 1.55
N TYR A 48 1.20 -5.06 2.82
CA TYR A 48 2.10 -6.13 3.24
C TYR A 48 1.72 -7.47 2.59
N ALA A 49 0.44 -7.83 2.60
CA ALA A 49 -0.04 -9.07 2.01
C ALA A 49 0.27 -9.11 0.50
N ASN A 50 -0.06 -8.03 -0.21
CA ASN A 50 0.19 -7.91 -1.65
C ASN A 50 1.69 -7.94 -1.98
N LEU A 51 2.53 -7.20 -1.26
CA LEU A 51 3.99 -7.24 -1.45
C LEU A 51 4.57 -8.64 -1.19
N SER A 52 4.10 -9.33 -0.15
CA SER A 52 4.56 -10.70 0.14
C SER A 52 4.18 -11.69 -0.96
N ALA A 53 3.00 -11.51 -1.57
CA ALA A 53 2.54 -12.32 -2.70
C ALA A 53 3.34 -12.01 -3.97
N LEU A 54 3.58 -10.73 -4.26
CA LEU A 54 4.41 -10.28 -5.37
C LEU A 54 5.85 -10.79 -5.25
N ALA A 55 6.45 -10.72 -4.06
CA ALA A 55 7.77 -11.28 -3.79
C ALA A 55 7.84 -12.79 -4.03
N LYS A 56 6.82 -13.54 -3.58
CA LYS A 56 6.72 -14.98 -3.87
C LYS A 56 6.60 -15.27 -5.36
N ALA A 57 5.82 -14.47 -6.08
CA ALA A 57 5.67 -14.62 -7.53
C ALA A 57 7.00 -14.34 -8.26
N GLN A 58 7.73 -13.29 -7.88
CA GLN A 58 9.07 -13.01 -8.40
C GLN A 58 10.06 -14.17 -8.12
N LYS A 59 10.03 -14.75 -6.91
CA LYS A 59 10.84 -15.94 -6.57
C LYS A 59 10.48 -17.14 -7.46
N SER A 60 9.18 -17.39 -7.67
CA SER A 60 8.72 -18.48 -8.55
C SER A 60 9.16 -18.27 -9.98
N TYR A 61 9.07 -17.03 -10.48
CA TYR A 61 9.50 -16.68 -11.83
C TYR A 61 11.01 -16.85 -12.00
N PHE A 62 11.81 -16.45 -11.01
CA PHE A 62 13.26 -16.67 -11.02
C PHE A 62 13.61 -18.17 -11.04
N ALA A 63 12.90 -19.01 -10.28
CA ALA A 63 13.14 -20.45 -10.28
C ALA A 63 12.91 -21.11 -11.66
N GLU A 64 12.05 -20.54 -12.49
CA GLU A 64 11.72 -21.06 -13.83
C GLU A 64 12.58 -20.43 -14.93
N TYR A 65 12.81 -19.11 -14.89
CA TYR A 65 13.43 -18.34 -15.96
C TYR A 65 14.82 -17.77 -15.62
N ASN A 66 15.29 -17.99 -14.39
CA ASN A 66 16.59 -17.54 -13.89
C ASN A 66 16.83 -16.03 -14.04
N THR A 67 15.75 -15.25 -13.99
CA THR A 67 15.75 -13.79 -14.11
C THR A 67 14.56 -13.21 -13.36
N PHE A 68 14.63 -11.93 -12.97
CA PHE A 68 13.53 -11.20 -12.33
C PHE A 68 12.87 -10.25 -13.33
N VAL A 69 11.61 -9.89 -13.06
CA VAL A 69 10.84 -9.00 -13.93
C VAL A 69 10.74 -7.61 -13.31
N PRO A 70 11.29 -6.56 -13.93
CA PRO A 70 10.99 -5.19 -13.55
C PRO A 70 9.60 -4.78 -14.07
N ALA A 71 8.85 -4.06 -13.26
CA ALA A 71 7.54 -3.51 -13.60
C ALA A 71 7.45 -2.07 -13.09
N LEU A 72 6.84 -1.20 -13.89
CA LEU A 72 6.58 0.18 -13.49
C LEU A 72 5.57 0.23 -12.35
N SER A 73 5.60 1.33 -11.60
CA SER A 73 4.62 1.60 -10.55
C SER A 73 3.21 1.67 -11.12
N GLU A 74 2.38 0.70 -10.74
CA GLU A 74 1.00 0.56 -11.19
C GLU A 74 0.06 0.32 -10.01
N PRO A 75 -1.13 0.94 -9.96
CA PRO A 75 -1.76 1.72 -11.03
C PRO A 75 -1.16 3.12 -11.20
N GLY A 76 -0.62 3.40 -12.38
CA GLY A 76 0.28 4.49 -12.75
C GLY A 76 0.11 5.79 -11.96
N PHE A 77 0.98 5.99 -10.96
CA PHE A 77 1.05 7.23 -10.22
C PHE A 77 1.99 8.21 -10.90
N THR A 78 1.47 9.39 -11.21
CA THR A 78 2.26 10.57 -11.58
C THR A 78 2.07 11.64 -10.51
N LEU A 79 3.16 12.08 -9.89
CA LEU A 79 3.17 13.18 -8.93
C LEU A 79 2.40 14.38 -9.49
N GLY A 80 1.35 14.79 -8.78
CA GLY A 80 0.52 15.94 -9.13
C GLY A 80 -0.63 15.68 -10.12
N SER A 81 -0.79 14.46 -10.65
CA SER A 81 -1.93 14.11 -11.54
C SER A 81 -2.99 13.25 -10.84
N VAL A 82 -2.58 12.43 -9.88
CA VAL A 82 -3.45 11.64 -9.01
C VAL A 82 -2.92 11.86 -7.59
N ALA A 83 -3.74 12.34 -6.66
CA ALA A 83 -3.31 12.44 -5.27
C ALA A 83 -2.97 11.02 -4.77
N PRO A 84 -1.87 10.81 -4.05
CA PRO A 84 -1.63 9.52 -3.42
C PRO A 84 -2.86 9.24 -2.52
N THR A 85 -3.50 8.10 -2.71
CA THR A 85 -4.94 7.99 -2.42
C THR A 85 -5.22 7.33 -1.09
N THR A 86 -6.02 8.04 -0.27
CA THR A 86 -6.85 7.44 0.78
C THR A 86 -7.96 6.53 0.22
N THR A 87 -8.14 6.46 -1.10
CA THR A 87 -9.17 5.70 -1.82
C THR A 87 -8.62 4.48 -2.56
N THR A 88 -9.48 3.49 -2.79
CA THR A 88 -9.19 2.30 -3.60
C THR A 88 -8.99 2.64 -5.07
N ARG A 89 -8.02 1.99 -5.72
CA ARG A 89 -7.66 2.18 -7.13
C ARG A 89 -7.88 0.90 -7.94
N SER A 90 -8.27 1.09 -9.20
CA SER A 90 -8.59 -0.02 -10.10
C SER A 90 -7.40 -0.93 -10.33
N LYS A 91 -7.61 -2.25 -10.24
CA LYS A 91 -6.57 -3.25 -10.52
C LYS A 91 -6.23 -3.46 -11.99
N VAL A 92 -6.99 -2.88 -12.92
CA VAL A 92 -6.86 -3.12 -14.37
C VAL A 92 -5.45 -2.83 -14.90
N PRO A 93 -4.77 -1.73 -14.50
CA PRO A 93 -3.39 -1.51 -14.94
C PRO A 93 -2.38 -2.53 -14.37
N LEU A 94 -2.62 -3.05 -13.15
CA LEU A 94 -1.75 -4.03 -12.49
C LEU A 94 -1.80 -5.38 -13.18
N GLU A 95 -2.99 -5.82 -13.61
CA GLU A 95 -3.17 -7.08 -14.33
C GLU A 95 -2.29 -7.15 -15.56
N THR A 96 -2.19 -6.05 -16.31
CA THR A 96 -1.31 -5.97 -17.49
C THR A 96 0.17 -5.81 -17.14
N ALA A 97 0.49 -5.03 -16.09
CA ALA A 97 1.87 -4.71 -15.75
C ALA A 97 2.63 -5.89 -15.13
N PHE A 98 1.93 -6.71 -14.35
CA PHE A 98 2.49 -7.86 -13.65
C PHE A 98 2.13 -9.21 -14.30
N ALA A 99 1.59 -9.19 -15.52
CA ALA A 99 1.23 -10.40 -16.27
C ALA A 99 2.42 -11.36 -16.44
N ALA A 100 3.62 -10.84 -16.66
CA ALA A 100 4.83 -11.65 -16.85
C ALA A 100 5.25 -12.40 -15.58
N VAL A 101 5.12 -11.78 -14.40
CA VAL A 101 5.40 -12.45 -13.11
C VAL A 101 4.21 -13.31 -12.65
N GLY A 102 3.05 -13.19 -13.28
CA GLY A 102 1.84 -13.95 -12.94
C GLY A 102 1.21 -13.54 -11.61
N TRP A 103 1.36 -12.27 -11.22
CA TRP A 103 0.80 -11.73 -9.98
C TRP A 103 -0.22 -10.63 -10.26
N VAL A 104 -1.34 -10.68 -9.53
CA VAL A 104 -2.36 -9.62 -9.51
C VAL A 104 -2.99 -9.59 -8.12
N PRO A 105 -3.25 -8.41 -7.51
CA PRO A 105 -3.94 -8.33 -6.22
C PRO A 105 -5.45 -8.60 -6.33
N ASP A 106 -6.03 -9.02 -5.21
CA ASP A 106 -7.46 -9.31 -5.10
C ASP A 106 -8.27 -8.02 -4.91
N GLY A 107 -8.90 -7.56 -5.98
CA GLY A 107 -9.78 -6.38 -5.95
C GLY A 107 -9.00 -5.07 -6.14
N ASP A 108 -9.66 -3.96 -5.80
CA ASP A 108 -9.05 -2.64 -5.89
C ASP A 108 -8.08 -2.42 -4.72
N VAL A 109 -7.00 -1.66 -4.96
CA VAL A 109 -5.88 -1.51 -4.03
C VAL A 109 -5.66 -0.07 -3.58
N PHE A 110 -5.13 0.17 -2.37
CA PHE A 110 -4.76 1.52 -1.93
C PHE A 110 -3.37 1.96 -2.42
N PHE A 111 -2.49 1.01 -2.70
CA PHE A 111 -1.08 1.27 -3.02
C PHE A 111 -0.79 1.00 -4.50
N ASP A 112 0.22 1.69 -5.02
CA ASP A 112 0.85 1.37 -6.29
C ASP A 112 2.01 0.43 -6.05
N TYR A 113 2.13 -0.58 -6.87
CA TYR A 113 3.17 -1.59 -6.76
C TYR A 113 4.15 -1.43 -7.91
N ASP A 114 5.44 -1.54 -7.62
CA ASP A 114 6.50 -1.64 -8.61
C ASP A 114 7.40 -2.83 -8.32
N THR A 115 8.18 -3.23 -9.33
CA THR A 115 9.34 -4.08 -9.13
C THR A 115 10.54 -3.51 -9.86
N ALA A 116 11.69 -3.49 -9.20
CA ALA A 116 12.95 -3.07 -9.78
C ALA A 116 13.95 -4.22 -9.75
N THR A 117 14.77 -4.30 -10.78
CA THR A 117 15.88 -5.22 -10.91
C THR A 117 17.12 -4.41 -11.30
N PRO A 118 18.31 -4.72 -10.78
CA PRO A 118 19.54 -4.08 -11.24
C PRO A 118 19.83 -4.45 -12.71
N GLY A 119 20.64 -3.61 -13.38
CA GLY A 119 20.80 -3.63 -14.83
C GLY A 119 21.48 -4.87 -15.44
N ASN A 120 22.07 -5.75 -14.62
CA ASN A 120 22.64 -7.02 -15.09
C ASN A 120 21.68 -8.16 -14.73
N SER A 121 20.89 -8.61 -15.68
CA SER A 121 19.98 -9.77 -15.57
C SER A 121 20.71 -11.13 -15.48
N GLY A 122 21.93 -11.15 -14.92
CA GLY A 122 22.83 -12.30 -14.92
C GLY A 122 22.49 -13.34 -13.86
N SER A 123 22.52 -14.60 -14.27
CA SER A 123 22.32 -15.84 -13.50
C SER A 123 23.30 -16.05 -12.34
N GLY A 124 23.19 -15.27 -11.26
CA GLY A 124 24.09 -15.31 -10.12
C GLY A 124 23.43 -14.97 -8.79
N THR A 125 24.20 -15.13 -7.71
CA THR A 125 23.81 -14.80 -6.33
C THR A 125 23.26 -13.38 -6.24
N CYS A 126 22.22 -13.16 -5.42
CA CYS A 126 21.64 -11.83 -5.24
C CYS A 126 22.68 -10.86 -4.66
N THR A 127 23.12 -9.91 -5.49
CA THR A 127 23.94 -8.76 -5.11
C THR A 127 23.34 -7.47 -5.66
N CYS A 128 23.76 -6.32 -5.15
CA CYS A 128 23.29 -5.00 -5.61
C CYS A 128 23.67 -4.62 -7.05
N VAL A 129 24.38 -5.50 -7.74
CA VAL A 129 24.85 -5.34 -9.11
C VAL A 129 24.44 -6.51 -10.02
N ASP A 130 23.98 -7.64 -9.47
CA ASP A 130 23.59 -8.88 -10.15
C ASP A 130 22.12 -9.24 -9.85
N ALA A 131 21.64 -10.48 -10.06
CA ALA A 131 20.23 -10.85 -9.97
C ALA A 131 19.59 -10.71 -8.57
N CYS A 132 19.19 -9.49 -8.20
CA CYS A 132 18.28 -9.19 -7.10
C CYS A 132 16.99 -8.55 -7.63
N PHE A 133 15.97 -8.50 -6.76
CA PHE A 133 14.79 -7.67 -7.00
C PHE A 133 14.43 -6.87 -5.76
N THR A 134 13.76 -5.75 -5.99
CA THR A 134 12.99 -5.02 -4.99
C THR A 134 11.55 -4.93 -5.46
N ALA A 135 10.61 -5.10 -4.54
CA ALA A 135 9.21 -4.79 -4.77
C ALA A 135 8.81 -3.68 -3.80
N ALA A 136 8.16 -2.63 -4.28
CA ALA A 136 7.71 -1.55 -3.42
C ALA A 136 6.22 -1.27 -3.59
N ALA A 137 5.62 -0.74 -2.53
CA ALA A 137 4.25 -0.27 -2.48
C ALA A 137 4.23 1.20 -2.06
N TYR A 138 3.59 2.07 -2.83
CA TYR A 138 3.51 3.51 -2.58
C TYR A 138 2.07 3.96 -2.39
N GLY A 139 1.81 4.78 -1.39
CA GLY A 139 0.48 5.36 -1.16
C GLY A 139 0.50 6.41 -0.06
N ASP A 140 -0.54 7.22 0.02
CA ASP A 140 -0.74 8.16 1.12
C ASP A 140 -1.78 7.54 2.07
N LEU A 141 -1.29 7.17 3.25
CA LEU A 141 -2.03 6.39 4.21
C LEU A 141 -3.07 7.24 4.94
N ASP A 142 -2.67 8.45 5.37
CA ASP A 142 -3.42 9.36 6.25
C ASP A 142 -4.01 10.59 5.55
N GLY A 143 -3.74 10.77 4.26
CA GLY A 143 -4.34 11.81 3.42
C GLY A 143 -3.71 13.19 3.61
N ASP A 144 -2.48 13.25 4.12
CA ASP A 144 -1.76 14.50 4.38
C ASP A 144 -1.00 15.03 3.16
N GLY A 145 -0.95 14.26 2.06
CA GLY A 145 -0.23 14.56 0.83
C GLY A 145 1.23 14.09 0.82
N SER A 146 1.69 13.45 1.90
CA SER A 146 2.97 12.76 2.00
C SER A 146 2.84 11.31 1.51
N ILE A 147 3.90 10.77 0.93
CA ILE A 147 3.90 9.39 0.44
C ILE A 147 4.52 8.48 1.51
N SER A 148 3.82 7.40 1.81
CA SER A 148 4.34 6.25 2.54
C SER A 148 4.83 5.19 1.54
N ALA A 149 5.99 4.59 1.79
CA ALA A 149 6.49 3.48 0.98
C ALA A 149 6.81 2.25 1.83
N LEU A 150 6.29 1.10 1.41
CA LEU A 150 6.69 -0.19 1.95
C LEU A 150 7.59 -0.85 0.92
N VAL A 151 8.78 -1.30 1.34
CA VAL A 151 9.75 -1.88 0.42
C VAL A 151 10.13 -3.28 0.89
N PHE A 152 9.94 -4.22 -0.01
CA PHE A 152 10.49 -5.56 0.08
C PHE A 152 11.80 -5.61 -0.71
N ALA A 153 12.92 -5.77 -0.01
CA ALA A 153 14.24 -5.85 -0.61
C ALA A 153 14.93 -7.12 -0.12
N HIS A 154 15.45 -7.91 -1.05
CA HIS A 154 16.32 -9.02 -0.68
C HIS A 154 17.68 -8.45 -0.24
N PRO A 155 18.20 -8.84 0.94
CA PRO A 155 19.55 -8.44 1.33
C PRO A 155 20.57 -9.12 0.43
N ASP A 156 21.68 -8.44 0.12
CA ASP A 156 22.81 -9.10 -0.52
C ASP A 156 23.47 -10.12 0.45
N ALA A 157 24.45 -10.88 -0.05
CA ALA A 157 25.22 -11.83 0.76
C ALA A 157 25.96 -11.20 1.98
N LEU A 158 26.03 -9.87 2.06
CA LEU A 158 26.61 -9.09 3.16
C LEU A 158 25.55 -8.46 4.07
N GLY A 159 24.25 -8.70 3.83
CA GLY A 159 23.15 -8.14 4.60
C GLY A 159 22.77 -6.69 4.24
N GLN A 160 23.30 -6.15 3.14
CA GLN A 160 22.99 -4.80 2.66
C GLN A 160 21.80 -4.79 1.69
N TYR A 161 21.07 -3.67 1.66
CA TYR A 161 19.93 -3.49 0.76
C TYR A 161 20.31 -2.58 -0.43
N CYS A 162 19.99 -3.05 -1.62
CA CYS A 162 20.45 -2.48 -2.88
C CYS A 162 19.55 -1.34 -3.34
N GLU A 163 19.50 -0.24 -2.60
CA GLU A 163 18.53 0.85 -2.88
C GLU A 163 19.05 1.95 -3.81
N SER A 164 20.37 2.04 -4.00
CA SER A 164 21.06 3.11 -4.73
C SER A 164 21.49 2.75 -6.15
N THR A 165 21.52 1.47 -6.50
CA THR A 165 21.93 0.95 -7.82
C THR A 165 20.77 0.43 -8.68
N MET A 166 19.54 0.40 -8.15
CA MET A 166 18.35 0.01 -8.89
C MET A 166 17.97 1.15 -9.85
N VAL A 167 18.20 0.94 -11.14
CA VAL A 167 17.91 1.90 -12.20
C VAL A 167 16.39 2.00 -12.43
N GLY A 168 15.85 3.22 -12.42
CA GLY A 168 14.58 3.58 -13.07
C GLY A 168 13.29 3.45 -12.26
N PHE A 169 13.24 2.63 -11.21
CA PHE A 169 11.98 2.27 -10.55
C PHE A 169 12.09 2.42 -9.02
N ALA A 170 12.56 3.59 -8.61
CA ALA A 170 12.65 4.01 -7.22
C ALA A 170 11.35 4.74 -6.81
N PRO A 171 11.05 4.86 -5.49
CA PRO A 171 9.93 5.66 -5.00
C PRO A 171 9.83 7.00 -5.73
N PRO A 172 8.62 7.43 -6.12
CA PRO A 172 8.42 8.71 -6.79
C PRO A 172 9.17 9.81 -6.03
N LEU A 173 10.15 10.44 -6.70
CA LEU A 173 10.93 11.54 -6.15
C LEU A 173 10.02 12.76 -6.06
N ASN A 174 10.08 13.53 -4.97
CA ASN A 174 9.35 14.79 -4.95
C ASN A 174 9.82 15.76 -6.03
N THR A 175 9.14 16.89 -6.20
CA THR A 175 9.52 17.93 -7.18
C THR A 175 10.95 18.46 -6.99
N ALA A 176 11.60 18.16 -5.85
CA ALA A 176 12.98 18.49 -5.53
C ALA A 176 13.97 17.33 -5.73
N GLY A 177 13.55 16.18 -6.28
CA GLY A 177 14.42 15.03 -6.54
C GLY A 177 14.76 14.19 -5.29
N SER A 178 14.09 14.44 -4.16
CA SER A 178 14.33 13.77 -2.88
C SER A 178 13.28 12.69 -2.61
N ARG A 179 13.69 11.60 -1.95
CA ARG A 179 12.79 10.53 -1.50
C ARG A 179 11.97 11.03 -0.29
N MET A 180 10.64 11.11 -0.42
CA MET A 180 9.71 11.49 0.66
C MET A 180 9.17 10.23 1.33
N LEU A 181 9.95 9.63 2.22
CA LEU A 181 9.56 8.42 2.94
C LEU A 181 9.21 8.82 4.37
N ASP A 182 7.92 8.80 4.72
CA ASP A 182 7.47 9.00 6.11
C ASP A 182 7.84 7.78 6.99
N GLU A 183 7.72 6.57 6.43
CA GLU A 183 8.09 5.31 7.06
C GLU A 183 8.64 4.34 6.00
N VAL A 184 9.82 3.75 6.22
CA VAL A 184 10.37 2.66 5.39
C VAL A 184 10.29 1.37 6.19
N ALA A 185 9.17 0.68 6.08
CA ALA A 185 9.05 -0.66 6.63
C ALA A 185 9.80 -1.63 5.71
N ARG A 186 10.97 -2.11 6.17
CA ARG A 186 11.69 -3.22 5.54
C ARG A 186 11.14 -4.51 6.10
N ILE A 187 10.82 -5.45 5.23
CA ILE A 187 10.47 -6.82 5.61
C ILE A 187 11.73 -7.65 5.40
N PRO A 188 12.61 -7.80 6.42
CA PRO A 188 13.78 -8.65 6.27
C PRO A 188 13.30 -10.09 6.15
N MET A 189 13.64 -10.75 5.05
CA MET A 189 13.68 -12.19 5.04
C MET A 189 14.95 -12.69 5.73
N GLY A 190 14.97 -13.96 6.13
CA GLY A 190 16.14 -14.55 6.74
C GLY A 190 17.27 -14.63 5.72
N ILE A 191 18.52 -14.58 6.18
CA ILE A 191 19.69 -14.80 5.32
C ILE A 191 19.75 -16.28 4.82
N ALA A 192 18.87 -17.15 5.34
CA ALA A 192 18.85 -18.58 5.07
C ALA A 192 17.82 -19.02 4.02
N ASP A 193 16.98 -18.12 3.49
CA ASP A 193 16.18 -18.40 2.31
C ASP A 193 16.97 -18.08 1.03
N ASP A 194 18.04 -18.86 0.84
CA ASP A 194 18.79 -18.96 -0.40
C ASP A 194 17.85 -19.35 -1.55
N PHE A 195 18.05 -18.71 -2.70
CA PHE A 195 17.42 -19.04 -3.98
C PHE A 195 17.92 -20.39 -4.52
#